data_AF-A0A7S0ENK8-F1
#
_entry.id   AF-A0A7S0ENK8-F1
#
_cell.length_a   1.000
_cell.length_b   1.000
_cell.length_c   1.000
_cell.angle_alpha   90.00
_cell.angle_beta   90.00
_cell.angle_gamma   90.00
#
_symmetry.space_group_name_H-M   'P 1'
#
loop_
_entity.id
_entity.type
_entity.pdbx_description
1 polymer ?
#
loop_
_entity_poly.entity_id
_entity_poly.type
_entity_poly.pdbx_seq_one_letter_code
_entity_poly.pdbx_strand_id
1 'polypeptide(L)'
;MPSHFDGAFVANHPSLRWLGNNHAKYGGGGGGGGGGEVTHVWSLLSSGAFGAENKVPQEQLAGSPAEGRLSALLLAAIEESLGLAAGSLSSKVVRSRLQLWGAAVPLNRWDAPCVWNAEHRVGVAGDWCSTDPEGGSSIEAAWLSGTALAEHIASTPGEDKGVALGPGGSRFVPVGGGGFGDEGGGGGARAGL
;
A
#
# COMPACT_ATOMS: atom_id res chain seq x y z
N MET A 1 -16.94 12.76 7.76
CA MET A 1 -16.71 11.76 6.70
C MET A 1 -18.03 11.05 6.38
N PRO A 2 -18.23 10.54 5.16
CA PRO A 2 -19.45 9.84 4.78
C PRO A 2 -19.68 8.57 5.60
N SER A 3 -20.95 8.21 5.83
CA SER A 3 -21.36 7.02 6.59
C SER A 3 -21.84 5.86 5.70
N HIS A 4 -21.90 6.05 4.39
CA HIS A 4 -22.48 5.08 3.44
C HIS A 4 -21.45 4.14 2.80
N PHE A 5 -20.16 4.27 3.14
CA PHE A 5 -19.12 3.33 2.71
C PHE A 5 -18.02 3.19 3.77
N ASP A 6 -17.38 2.02 3.77
CA ASP A 6 -16.25 1.69 4.65
C ASP A 6 -14.89 1.80 3.97
N GLY A 7 -14.87 1.95 2.65
CA GLY A 7 -13.70 2.28 1.88
C GLY A 7 -14.05 2.51 0.42
N ALA A 8 -13.18 3.22 -0.29
CA ALA A 8 -13.39 3.54 -1.70
C ALA A 8 -12.06 3.81 -2.40
N PHE A 9 -11.98 3.38 -3.66
CA PHE A 9 -10.98 3.89 -4.60
C PHE A 9 -11.41 5.28 -5.06
N VAL A 10 -10.43 6.18 -5.18
CA VAL A 10 -10.63 7.53 -5.71
C VAL A 10 -10.10 7.57 -7.13
N ALA A 11 -11.02 7.59 -8.08
CA ALA A 11 -10.70 7.69 -9.50
C ALA A 11 -10.22 9.12 -9.83
N ASN A 12 -9.21 9.23 -10.70
CA ASN A 12 -8.80 10.48 -11.36
C ASN A 12 -8.35 11.65 -10.47
N HIS A 13 -8.10 11.47 -9.16
CA HIS A 13 -7.58 12.54 -8.31
C HIS A 13 -6.03 12.56 -8.26
N PRO A 14 -5.31 13.63 -8.60
CA PRO A 14 -3.84 13.59 -8.70
C PRO A 14 -3.14 13.17 -7.39
N SER A 15 -3.69 13.57 -6.24
CA SER A 15 -3.09 13.31 -4.93
C SER A 15 -3.57 12.06 -4.19
N LEU A 16 -4.75 11.51 -4.50
CA LEU A 16 -5.47 10.56 -3.63
C LEU A 16 -5.93 9.34 -4.43
N ARG A 17 -5.82 8.15 -3.83
CA ARG A 17 -6.20 6.88 -4.48
C ARG A 17 -7.09 5.97 -3.67
N TRP A 18 -6.98 5.98 -2.35
CA TRP A 18 -7.80 5.11 -1.52
C TRP A 18 -8.14 5.75 -0.18
N LEU A 19 -9.35 5.46 0.27
CA LEU A 19 -9.92 5.85 1.55
C LEU A 19 -10.40 4.60 2.26
N GLY A 20 -10.10 4.44 3.55
CA GLY A 20 -10.58 3.34 4.36
C GLY A 20 -11.04 3.80 5.74
N ASN A 21 -12.25 3.41 6.13
CA ASN A 21 -12.82 3.61 7.45
C ASN A 21 -12.32 2.50 8.38
N ASN A 22 -11.27 2.76 9.13
CA ASN A 22 -10.75 1.81 10.10
C ASN A 22 -11.72 1.61 11.27
N HIS A 23 -12.55 2.62 11.61
CA HIS A 23 -13.54 2.48 12.66
C HIS A 23 -14.58 1.41 12.34
N ALA A 24 -15.04 1.33 11.08
CA ALA A 24 -15.96 0.28 10.64
C ALA A 24 -15.33 -1.13 10.68
N LYS A 25 -14.04 -1.25 10.32
CA LYS A 25 -13.32 -2.54 10.31
C LYS A 25 -13.26 -3.24 11.68
N TYR A 26 -13.21 -2.48 12.77
CA TYR A 26 -13.13 -3.01 14.13
C TYR A 26 -14.51 -3.13 14.82
N GLY A 27 -15.59 -3.27 14.03
CA GLY A 27 -16.93 -3.53 14.56
C GLY A 27 -17.59 -2.33 15.24
N GLY A 28 -17.22 -1.11 14.83
CA GLY A 28 -17.87 0.12 15.30
C GLY A 28 -17.87 0.25 16.82
N GLY A 29 -16.75 -0.04 17.48
CA GLY A 29 -16.54 0.18 18.92
C GLY A 29 -17.77 -0.06 19.79
N GLY A 30 -18.21 -1.31 19.91
CA GLY A 30 -19.18 -1.67 20.94
C GLY A 30 -18.62 -1.33 22.32
N GLY A 31 -19.13 -0.26 22.95
CA GLY A 31 -18.71 0.12 24.29
C GLY A 31 -19.14 1.53 24.74
N GLY A 32 -20.45 1.77 24.84
CA GLY A 32 -20.97 2.90 25.62
C GLY A 32 -22.29 3.45 25.08
N GLY A 33 -23.40 2.95 25.60
CA GLY A 33 -24.70 3.59 25.43
C GLY A 33 -24.65 5.03 25.96
N GLY A 34 -24.60 5.98 25.04
CA GLY A 34 -24.66 7.41 25.31
C GLY A 34 -24.58 8.12 23.98
N GLY A 35 -25.55 8.98 23.67
CA GLY A 35 -25.68 9.70 22.40
C GLY A 35 -24.59 10.77 22.18
N GLY A 36 -23.32 10.41 22.35
CA GLY A 36 -22.15 11.26 22.10
C GLY A 36 -21.66 11.14 20.66
N GLU A 37 -20.93 12.17 20.22
CA GLU A 37 -20.31 12.25 18.91
C GLU A 37 -19.22 11.17 18.78
N VAL A 38 -19.32 10.31 17.76
CA VAL A 38 -18.37 9.20 17.55
C VAL A 38 -17.16 9.70 16.76
N THR A 39 -15.96 9.45 17.28
CA THR A 39 -14.72 9.72 16.54
C THR A 39 -14.43 8.57 15.59
N HIS A 40 -14.43 8.86 14.28
CA HIS A 40 -14.07 7.89 13.25
C HIS A 40 -12.56 7.94 12.98
N VAL A 41 -11.98 6.79 12.66
CA VAL A 41 -10.57 6.65 12.25
C VAL A 41 -10.54 6.29 10.77
N TRP A 42 -9.82 7.08 9.98
CA TRP A 42 -9.71 6.89 8.53
C TRP A 42 -8.24 6.77 8.12
N SER A 43 -7.97 5.87 7.18
CA SER A 43 -6.70 5.77 6.46
C SER A 43 -6.86 6.32 5.06
N LEU A 44 -5.89 7.11 4.65
CA LEU A 44 -5.81 7.77 3.35
C LEU A 44 -4.55 7.29 2.66
N LEU A 45 -4.65 6.86 1.40
CA LEU A 45 -3.48 6.52 0.58
C LEU A 45 -3.41 7.48 -0.60
N SER A 46 -2.28 8.15 -0.72
CA SER A 46 -2.00 9.02 -1.85
C SER A 46 -1.82 8.23 -3.14
N SER A 47 -1.78 8.92 -4.27
CA SER A 47 -1.25 8.32 -5.50
C SER A 47 0.24 8.04 -5.39
N GLY A 48 0.73 7.11 -6.22
CA GLY A 48 2.16 6.85 -6.38
C GLY A 48 2.93 8.10 -6.85
N ALA A 49 2.39 8.82 -7.85
CA ALA A 49 2.99 10.06 -8.36
C ALA A 49 3.11 11.13 -7.27
N PHE A 50 2.05 11.37 -6.50
CA PHE A 50 2.07 12.33 -5.39
C PHE A 50 3.13 11.96 -4.34
N GLY A 51 3.21 10.67 -3.98
CA GLY A 51 4.22 10.17 -3.06
C GLY A 51 5.65 10.37 -3.58
N ALA A 52 5.87 10.17 -4.89
CA ALA A 52 7.17 10.38 -5.53
C ALA A 52 7.60 11.85 -5.54
N GLU A 53 6.68 12.77 -5.83
CA GLU A 53 6.92 14.22 -5.89
C GLU A 53 7.12 14.86 -4.51
N ASN A 54 6.58 14.25 -3.46
CA ASN A 54 6.57 14.82 -2.11
C ASN A 54 7.47 14.08 -1.12
N LYS A 55 8.48 13.35 -1.62
CA LYS A 55 9.46 12.66 -0.76
C LYS A 55 10.19 13.65 0.14
N VAL A 56 10.25 13.32 1.43
CA VAL A 56 11.09 13.98 2.43
C VAL A 56 11.75 12.93 3.31
N PRO A 57 12.87 13.24 4.00
CA PRO A 57 13.47 12.34 4.98
C PRO A 57 12.45 11.92 6.04
N GLN A 58 12.22 10.61 6.19
CA GLN A 58 11.16 10.07 7.04
C GLN A 58 11.41 10.39 8.52
N GLU A 59 12.67 10.36 8.93
CA GLU A 59 13.14 10.64 10.28
C GLU A 59 12.91 12.09 10.74
N GLN A 60 12.59 13.00 9.81
CA GLN A 60 12.32 14.42 10.10
C GLN A 60 10.86 14.81 9.85
N LEU A 61 9.96 13.86 9.61
CA LEU A 61 8.60 14.18 9.21
C LEU A 61 7.80 14.84 10.34
N ALA A 62 7.89 14.32 11.56
CA ALA A 62 7.09 14.77 12.69
C ALA A 62 7.36 16.23 13.04
N GLY A 63 6.32 17.06 13.03
CA GLY A 63 6.40 18.50 13.31
C GLY A 63 7.00 19.33 12.18
N SER A 64 7.31 18.74 11.03
CA SER A 64 7.83 19.48 9.88
C SER A 64 6.74 20.26 9.14
N PRO A 65 7.11 21.35 8.43
CA PRO A 65 6.19 22.01 7.50
C PRO A 65 5.63 21.07 6.42
N ALA A 66 6.41 20.05 6.04
CA ALA A 66 5.98 19.05 5.06
C ALA A 66 4.82 18.20 5.59
N GLU A 67 4.86 17.75 6.85
CA GLU A 67 3.76 16.99 7.44
C GLU A 67 2.44 17.76 7.43
N GLY A 68 2.47 19.03 7.83
CA GLY A 68 1.29 19.90 7.81
C GLY A 68 0.77 20.13 6.39
N ARG A 69 1.66 20.48 5.46
CA ARG A 69 1.30 20.72 4.05
C ARG A 69 0.68 19.49 3.40
N LEU A 70 1.31 18.31 3.55
CA LEU A 70 0.84 17.08 2.92
C LEU A 70 -0.47 16.58 3.54
N SER A 71 -0.64 16.71 4.85
CA SER A 71 -1.91 16.41 5.50
C SER A 71 -3.03 17.30 4.99
N ALA A 72 -2.78 18.61 4.86
CA ALA A 72 -3.75 19.56 4.32
C ALA A 72 -4.12 19.25 2.86
N LEU A 73 -3.14 18.92 2.01
CA LEU A 73 -3.38 18.55 0.61
C LEU A 73 -4.22 17.27 0.49
N LEU A 74 -3.98 16.27 1.33
CA LEU A 74 -4.76 15.04 1.33
C LEU A 74 -6.17 15.24 1.88
N LEU A 75 -6.37 16.13 2.86
CA LEU A 75 -7.71 16.49 3.35
C LEU A 75 -8.50 17.25 2.29
N ALA A 76 -7.88 18.22 1.61
CA ALA A 76 -8.50 18.94 0.50
C ALA A 76 -8.90 17.99 -0.64
N ALA A 77 -8.04 17.02 -0.96
CA ALA A 77 -8.34 16.00 -1.96
C ALA A 77 -9.59 15.17 -1.62
N ILE A 78 -9.84 14.90 -0.34
CA ILE A 78 -11.05 14.21 0.11
C ILE A 78 -12.27 15.11 -0.06
N GLU A 79 -12.15 16.37 0.35
CA GLU A 79 -13.24 17.35 0.23
C GLU A 79 -13.67 17.48 -1.23
N GLU A 80 -12.71 17.64 -2.14
CA GLU A 80 -12.95 17.69 -3.58
C GLU A 80 -13.60 16.39 -4.09
N SER A 81 -13.04 15.22 -3.73
CA SER A 81 -13.55 13.92 -4.18
C SER A 81 -14.95 13.59 -3.67
N LEU A 82 -15.39 14.21 -2.57
CA LEU A 82 -16.69 14.00 -1.95
C LEU A 82 -17.67 15.17 -2.14
N GLY A 83 -17.26 16.22 -2.86
CA GLY A 83 -18.07 17.43 -3.04
C GLY A 83 -18.36 18.18 -1.73
N LEU A 84 -17.46 18.11 -0.75
CA LEU A 84 -17.58 18.83 0.51
C LEU A 84 -17.07 20.27 0.37
N ALA A 85 -17.54 21.15 1.26
CA ALA A 85 -17.02 22.50 1.34
C ALA A 85 -15.53 22.49 1.72
N ALA A 86 -14.74 23.33 1.06
CA ALA A 86 -13.31 23.46 1.32
C ALA A 86 -13.03 23.83 2.79
N GLY A 87 -12.10 23.13 3.41
CA GLY A 87 -11.71 23.28 4.81
C GLY A 87 -12.70 22.71 5.84
N SER A 88 -13.81 22.10 5.40
CA SER A 88 -14.82 21.52 6.30
C SER A 88 -14.34 20.32 7.12
N LEU A 89 -13.29 19.62 6.66
CA LEU A 89 -12.68 18.50 7.38
C LEU A 89 -11.59 18.97 8.34
N SER A 90 -10.81 19.99 7.98
CA SER A 90 -9.68 20.45 8.80
C SER A 90 -10.07 20.81 10.23
N SER A 91 -11.25 21.40 10.44
CA SER A 91 -11.77 21.74 11.77
C SER A 91 -12.33 20.55 12.55
N LYS A 92 -12.53 19.40 11.90
CA LYS A 92 -13.10 18.17 12.47
C LYS A 92 -12.05 17.10 12.75
N VAL A 93 -10.81 17.29 12.26
CA VAL A 93 -9.70 16.37 12.53
C VAL A 93 -9.19 16.61 13.94
N VAL A 94 -9.53 15.70 14.85
CA VAL A 94 -9.02 15.69 16.24
C VAL A 94 -7.58 15.20 16.35
N ARG A 95 -7.13 14.34 15.43
CA ARG A 95 -5.76 13.84 15.36
C ARG A 95 -5.44 13.36 13.96
N SER A 96 -4.23 13.64 13.50
CA SER A 96 -3.66 13.08 12.27
C SER A 96 -2.32 12.40 12.55
N ARG A 97 -1.91 11.53 11.63
CA ARG A 97 -0.55 10.99 11.54
C ARG A 97 -0.24 10.77 10.07
N LEU A 98 0.90 11.29 9.62
CA LEU A 98 1.41 11.03 8.28
C LEU A 98 2.51 9.98 8.33
N GLN A 99 2.54 9.09 7.34
CA GLN A 99 3.58 8.09 7.17
C GLN A 99 3.99 8.03 5.70
N LEU A 100 5.30 8.07 5.44
CA LEU A 100 5.88 7.91 4.11
C LEU A 100 6.44 6.50 3.97
N TRP A 101 6.26 5.91 2.80
CA TRP A 101 6.67 4.54 2.49
C TRP A 101 7.56 4.57 1.24
N GLY A 102 8.88 4.56 1.43
CA GLY A 102 9.84 4.69 0.32
C GLY A 102 9.82 3.53 -0.67
N ALA A 103 9.41 2.35 -0.22
CA ALA A 103 9.28 1.11 -1.00
C ALA A 103 7.95 0.42 -0.64
N ALA A 104 6.83 1.16 -0.80
CA ALA A 104 5.50 0.69 -0.39
C ALA A 104 4.95 -0.46 -1.23
N VAL A 105 5.15 -0.37 -2.55
CA VAL A 105 4.64 -1.29 -3.56
C VAL A 105 5.78 -1.57 -4.54
N PRO A 106 6.19 -2.83 -4.75
CA PRO A 106 7.22 -3.16 -5.72
C PRO A 106 6.80 -2.77 -7.14
N LEU A 107 7.71 -2.11 -7.86
CA LEU A 107 7.54 -1.79 -9.29
C LEU A 107 7.95 -2.95 -10.20
N ASN A 108 8.78 -3.85 -9.67
CA ASN A 108 9.24 -5.06 -10.33
C ASN A 108 9.15 -6.23 -9.35
N ARG A 109 8.85 -7.42 -9.86
CA ARG A 109 8.90 -8.67 -9.11
C ARG A 109 10.09 -9.51 -9.56
N TRP A 110 10.68 -10.25 -8.64
CA TRP A 110 11.60 -11.33 -8.95
C TRP A 110 10.81 -12.54 -9.44
N ASP A 111 11.11 -13.00 -10.65
CA ASP A 111 10.42 -14.12 -11.32
C ASP A 111 10.88 -15.49 -10.79
N ALA A 112 10.72 -15.65 -9.47
CA ALA A 112 10.92 -16.88 -8.72
C ALA A 112 10.21 -16.74 -7.36
N PRO A 113 9.79 -17.86 -6.74
CA PRO A 113 9.10 -17.82 -5.47
C PRO A 113 10.01 -17.39 -4.30
N CYS A 114 11.31 -17.61 -4.42
CA CYS A 114 12.32 -17.18 -3.45
C CYS A 114 13.72 -17.26 -4.10
N VAL A 115 14.73 -16.74 -3.39
CA VAL A 115 16.15 -16.91 -3.72
C VAL A 115 16.81 -17.70 -2.60
N TRP A 116 17.67 -18.65 -2.94
CA TRP A 116 18.51 -19.37 -2.00
C TRP A 116 19.86 -19.66 -2.63
N ASN A 117 20.93 -19.22 -1.97
CA ASN A 117 22.30 -19.59 -2.30
C ASN A 117 22.80 -20.62 -1.28
N ALA A 118 23.09 -21.84 -1.73
CA ALA A 118 23.47 -22.97 -0.89
C ALA A 118 24.89 -22.82 -0.33
N GLU A 119 25.82 -22.28 -1.13
CA GLU A 119 27.22 -22.06 -0.72
C GLU A 119 27.31 -21.16 0.52
N HIS A 120 26.55 -20.06 0.54
CA HIS A 120 26.57 -19.06 1.60
C HIS A 120 25.42 -19.23 2.62
N ARG A 121 24.45 -20.10 2.33
CA ARG A 121 23.24 -20.35 3.14
C ARG A 121 22.44 -19.06 3.38
N VAL A 122 22.26 -18.27 2.32
CA VAL A 122 21.51 -17.02 2.35
C VAL A 122 20.24 -17.18 1.51
N GLY A 123 19.10 -16.83 2.12
CA GLY A 123 17.80 -16.85 1.47
C GLY A 123 17.18 -15.46 1.38
N VAL A 124 16.41 -15.21 0.32
CA VAL A 124 15.61 -14.00 0.14
C VAL A 124 14.18 -14.37 -0.23
N ALA A 125 13.24 -13.72 0.43
CA ALA A 125 11.81 -13.85 0.22
C ALA A 125 11.13 -12.48 0.41
N GLY A 126 9.96 -12.30 -0.17
CA GLY A 126 9.21 -11.04 -0.05
C GLY A 126 7.97 -11.00 -0.92
N ASP A 127 7.16 -9.95 -0.74
CA ASP A 127 6.00 -9.65 -1.57
C ASP A 127 6.35 -9.43 -3.05
N TRP A 128 7.60 -9.08 -3.32
CA TRP A 128 8.16 -8.94 -4.66
C TRP A 128 8.70 -10.26 -5.25
N CYS A 129 8.65 -11.39 -4.55
CA CYS A 129 9.04 -12.70 -5.09
C CYS A 129 7.80 -13.49 -5.51
N SER A 130 7.55 -13.58 -6.81
CA SER A 130 6.38 -14.26 -7.35
C SER A 130 6.65 -14.76 -8.77
N THR A 131 6.11 -15.93 -9.12
CA THR A 131 6.10 -16.44 -10.50
C THR A 131 4.82 -16.09 -11.26
N ASP A 132 3.80 -15.64 -10.54
CA ASP A 132 2.54 -15.21 -11.13
C ASP A 132 2.73 -13.81 -11.76
N PRO A 133 2.42 -13.61 -13.05
CA PRO A 133 2.45 -12.29 -13.69
C PRO A 133 1.51 -11.25 -13.09
N GLU A 134 0.39 -11.69 -12.53
CA GLU A 134 -0.58 -10.85 -11.82
C GLU A 134 -0.35 -10.87 -10.31
N GLY A 135 0.39 -11.87 -9.83
CA GLY A 135 0.74 -12.05 -8.43
C GLY A 135 2.05 -11.35 -8.05
N GLY A 136 2.02 -10.68 -6.91
CA GLY A 136 3.12 -9.88 -6.40
C GLY A 136 2.57 -8.65 -5.68
N SER A 137 3.40 -7.95 -4.92
CA SER A 137 3.01 -6.71 -4.24
C SER A 137 1.80 -6.88 -3.31
N SER A 138 1.66 -8.08 -2.72
CA SER A 138 0.54 -8.45 -1.86
C SER A 138 1.01 -9.22 -0.62
N ILE A 139 0.16 -9.24 0.40
CA ILE A 139 0.42 -10.03 1.63
C ILE A 139 0.48 -11.53 1.30
N GLU A 140 -0.36 -12.00 0.37
CA GLU A 140 -0.35 -13.39 -0.08
C GLU A 140 0.98 -13.75 -0.75
N ALA A 141 1.49 -12.90 -1.64
CA ALA A 141 2.79 -13.12 -2.28
C ALA A 141 3.93 -13.18 -1.25
N ALA A 142 3.91 -12.30 -0.25
CA ALA A 142 4.90 -12.33 0.84
C ALA A 142 4.85 -13.65 1.62
N TRP A 143 3.64 -14.12 1.93
CA TRP A 143 3.42 -15.39 2.62
C TRP A 143 3.93 -16.58 1.80
N LEU A 144 3.48 -16.69 0.55
CA LEU A 144 3.86 -17.76 -0.36
C LEU A 144 5.38 -17.81 -0.58
N SER A 145 6.01 -16.65 -0.76
CA SER A 145 7.46 -16.56 -0.90
C SER A 145 8.21 -17.03 0.34
N GLY A 146 7.76 -16.61 1.53
CA GLY A 146 8.33 -17.04 2.80
C GLY A 146 8.22 -18.55 3.02
N THR A 147 7.05 -19.12 2.73
CA THR A 147 6.82 -20.58 2.80
C THR A 147 7.73 -21.33 1.81
N ALA A 148 7.80 -20.87 0.56
CA ALA A 148 8.62 -21.52 -0.46
C ALA A 148 10.13 -21.52 -0.13
N LEU A 149 10.61 -20.48 0.57
CA LEU A 149 11.97 -20.44 1.09
C LEU A 149 12.16 -21.43 2.24
N ALA A 150 11.24 -21.45 3.21
CA ALA A 150 11.31 -22.36 4.35
C ALA A 150 11.30 -23.84 3.92
N GLU A 151 10.44 -24.20 2.97
CA GLU A 151 10.35 -25.56 2.42
C GLU A 151 11.64 -25.97 1.71
N HIS A 152 12.27 -25.05 0.97
CA HIS A 152 13.54 -25.31 0.29
C HIS A 152 14.67 -25.59 1.28
N ILE A 153 14.78 -24.76 2.33
CA ILE A 153 15.77 -24.95 3.39
C ILE A 153 15.55 -26.30 4.10
N ALA A 154 14.30 -26.70 4.31
CA ALA A 154 13.98 -27.96 4.99
C ALA A 154 14.26 -29.20 4.13
N SER A 155 14.08 -29.11 2.81
CA SER A 155 14.08 -30.27 1.91
C SER A 155 15.38 -30.44 1.14
N THR A 156 15.89 -29.34 0.58
CA THR A 156 17.00 -29.32 -0.39
C THR A 156 17.97 -28.16 -0.14
N PRO A 157 18.50 -27.97 1.09
CA PRO A 157 19.34 -26.81 1.42
C PRO A 157 20.68 -26.77 0.69
N GLY A 158 21.13 -27.91 0.15
CA GLY A 158 22.38 -28.02 -0.63
C GLY A 158 22.28 -27.58 -2.08
N GLU A 159 21.08 -27.21 -2.56
CA GLU A 159 20.83 -26.82 -3.95
C GLU A 159 20.49 -25.34 -4.03
N ASP A 160 21.07 -24.61 -4.99
CA ASP A 160 20.67 -23.23 -5.27
C ASP A 160 19.23 -23.17 -5.79
N LYS A 161 18.51 -22.09 -5.48
CA LYS A 161 17.17 -21.83 -6.01
C LYS A 161 17.00 -20.37 -6.37
N GLY A 162 16.55 -20.10 -7.60
CA GLY A 162 16.21 -18.74 -8.02
C GLY A 162 17.38 -17.74 -8.02
N VAL A 163 18.64 -18.19 -8.02
CA VAL A 163 19.85 -17.32 -8.04
C VAL A 163 20.37 -17.07 -9.46
N ALA A 164 20.01 -17.91 -10.43
CA ALA A 164 20.55 -17.83 -11.79
C ALA A 164 20.12 -16.53 -12.49
N LEU A 165 21.10 -15.77 -13.00
CA LEU A 165 20.89 -14.59 -13.84
C LEU A 165 21.02 -14.95 -15.32
N GLY A 166 20.33 -14.22 -16.20
CA GLY A 166 20.50 -14.30 -17.65
C GLY A 166 19.39 -15.08 -18.40
N PRO A 167 19.61 -15.42 -19.69
CA PRO A 167 18.62 -16.12 -20.51
C PRO A 167 18.37 -17.53 -19.95
N GLY A 168 17.24 -17.71 -19.27
CA GLY A 168 16.84 -18.96 -18.61
C GLY A 168 16.94 -18.95 -17.08
N GLY A 169 17.48 -17.88 -16.49
CA GLY A 169 17.49 -17.63 -15.05
C GLY A 169 16.35 -16.72 -14.58
N SER A 170 16.18 -16.61 -13.27
CA SER A 170 15.26 -15.64 -12.65
C SER A 170 15.77 -14.21 -12.86
N ARG A 171 14.83 -13.26 -12.93
CA ARG A 171 15.13 -11.85 -13.16
C ARG A 171 14.04 -10.98 -12.54
N PHE A 172 14.35 -9.70 -12.37
CA PHE A 172 13.31 -8.71 -12.15
C PHE A 172 12.50 -8.49 -13.43
N VAL A 173 11.19 -8.65 -13.32
CA VAL A 173 10.21 -8.33 -14.37
C VAL A 173 9.25 -7.26 -13.86
N PRO A 174 8.81 -6.31 -14.71
CA PRO A 174 7.84 -5.30 -14.31
C PRO A 174 6.53 -5.92 -13.82
N VAL A 175 5.93 -5.34 -12.79
CA VAL A 175 4.55 -5.64 -12.41
C VAL A 175 3.62 -4.84 -13.32
N GLY A 176 2.59 -5.47 -13.90
CA GLY A 176 1.60 -4.75 -14.72
C GLY A 176 0.83 -3.73 -13.86
N GLY A 177 0.58 -2.52 -14.40
CA GLY A 177 -0.35 -1.56 -13.76
C GLY A 177 0.21 -0.21 -13.33
N GLY A 178 1.51 0.08 -13.46
CA GLY A 178 2.09 1.33 -12.95
C GLY A 178 2.15 1.37 -11.41
N GLY A 179 2.45 2.53 -10.83
CA GLY A 179 2.51 2.69 -9.36
C GLY A 179 1.13 2.51 -8.71
N PHE A 180 1.07 2.51 -7.36
CA PHE A 180 -0.21 2.40 -6.64
C PHE A 180 -1.25 3.42 -7.16
N GLY A 181 -2.31 2.89 -7.78
CA GLY A 181 -3.39 3.66 -8.37
C GLY A 181 -3.10 4.30 -9.74
N ASP A 182 -2.05 3.91 -10.45
CA ASP A 182 -1.98 4.21 -11.88
C ASP A 182 -3.05 3.39 -12.61
N GLU A 183 -3.83 4.03 -13.49
CA GLU A 183 -4.81 3.34 -14.33
C GLU A 183 -4.08 2.56 -15.44
N GLY A 184 -3.40 1.49 -15.07
CA GLY A 184 -2.83 0.51 -15.98
C GLY A 184 -3.70 -0.75 -16.08
N GLY A 185 -4.79 -0.68 -16.85
CA GLY A 185 -5.24 -1.81 -17.68
C GLY A 185 -5.97 -3.03 -17.05
N GLY A 186 -6.52 -2.96 -15.84
CA GLY A 186 -7.35 -4.03 -15.28
C GLY A 186 -8.81 -3.61 -15.11
N GLY A 187 -9.73 -4.18 -15.90
CA GLY A 187 -11.17 -3.87 -15.92
C GLY A 187 -11.94 -4.28 -14.66
N GLY A 188 -11.67 -3.66 -13.53
CA GLY A 188 -12.46 -3.76 -12.30
C GLY A 188 -13.64 -2.79 -12.33
N ALA A 189 -14.84 -3.29 -12.02
CA ALA A 189 -16.12 -2.58 -12.16
C ALA A 189 -16.11 -1.18 -11.52
N ARG A 190 -16.44 -0.20 -12.37
CA ARG A 190 -16.61 1.21 -12.01
C ARG A 190 -17.84 1.37 -11.12
N ALA A 191 -17.61 1.61 -9.83
CA ALA A 191 -18.55 2.38 -9.01
C ALA A 191 -18.02 3.82 -8.99
N GLY A 192 -18.54 4.66 -9.87
CA GLY A 192 -18.42 6.10 -9.70
C GLY A 192 -19.20 6.50 -8.45
N LEU A 193 -18.59 7.34 -7.62
CA LEU A 193 -19.36 8.21 -6.73
C LEU A 193 -20.07 9.28 -7.57
#